data_AF-X8JG33-F1
#
_entry.id   AF-X8JG33-F1
#
_cell.length_a   1.000
_cell.length_b   1.000
_cell.length_c   1.000
_cell.angle_alpha   90.00
_cell.angle_beta   90.00
_cell.angle_gamma   90.00
#
_symmetry.space_group_name_H-M   'P 1'
#
loop_
_entity.id
_entity.type
_entity.pdbx_description
1 polymer ?
#
loop_
_entity_poly.entity_id
_entity_poly.type
_entity_poly.pdbx_seq_one_letter_code
_entity_poly.pdbx_strand_id
1 'polypeptide(L)'
;MGSLSTFRVSKTVIDWKHVTFTHRLFELQMEYVWLDNDSEVRAFFAALSSARELKELKLISIIFDLNLINSTVPLEIVSLPKLEFLYLERGFLNVLNFILSHIARGSYYFTLNLHASTARKYPLQVEGDDVDLLHAFLASVSIDKLILQGHVDSSWTFPAGLRHILQSKPSLKTLVLNDFIVEPDLLMALKQHPTSASPIDIDIFPRLTQLELHNASLAPSLAALKPEFETEFESHRIQTMVLGGRLRLAPGVDGTPLDEDDEVLGWMRHDVPQFSLSGEPKRTPEARDDWQLWNI
;
A
#
# COMPACT_ATOMS: atom_id res chain seq x y z
N MET A 1 -22.94 2.94 -25.99
CA MET A 1 -22.04 3.34 -24.88
C MET A 1 -20.63 3.56 -25.43
N GLY A 2 -20.34 4.72 -26.01
CA GLY A 2 -19.12 4.93 -26.81
C GLY A 2 -18.33 6.17 -26.42
N SER A 3 -17.76 6.22 -25.20
CA SER A 3 -16.79 7.26 -24.81
C SER A 3 -16.11 7.00 -23.45
N LEU A 4 -16.24 5.82 -22.85
CA LEU A 4 -15.80 5.65 -21.47
C LEU A 4 -14.28 5.51 -21.39
N SER A 5 -13.59 6.56 -20.94
CA SER A 5 -12.15 6.56 -20.65
C SER A 5 -11.81 6.05 -19.27
N THR A 6 -12.75 6.17 -18.34
CA THR A 6 -12.59 5.82 -16.92
C THR A 6 -13.78 5.00 -16.47
N PHE A 7 -13.54 3.81 -15.96
CA PHE A 7 -14.58 2.96 -15.36
C PHE A 7 -14.25 2.75 -13.89
N ARG A 8 -15.07 3.33 -13.02
CA ARG A 8 -14.98 3.16 -11.57
C ARG A 8 -16.24 2.46 -11.10
N VAL A 9 -16.08 1.44 -10.27
CA VAL A 9 -17.21 0.69 -9.71
C VAL A 9 -16.93 0.25 -8.29
N SER A 10 -17.96 0.33 -7.43
CA SER A 10 -17.88 -0.04 -6.02
C SER A 10 -19.13 -0.82 -5.62
N LYS A 11 -18.96 -1.92 -4.88
CA LYS A 11 -20.06 -2.68 -4.23
C LYS A 11 -21.20 -3.06 -5.17
N THR A 12 -20.88 -3.50 -6.39
CA THR A 12 -21.89 -3.96 -7.35
C THR A 12 -21.53 -5.31 -7.92
N VAL A 13 -22.56 -6.08 -8.29
CA VAL A 13 -22.42 -7.35 -8.98
C VAL A 13 -22.39 -7.05 -10.48
N ILE A 14 -21.26 -7.38 -11.12
CA ILE A 14 -21.07 -7.25 -12.57
C ILE A 14 -21.08 -8.66 -13.15
N ASP A 15 -21.90 -8.86 -14.19
CA ASP A 15 -21.79 -10.07 -15.01
C ASP A 15 -20.60 -9.94 -15.99
N TRP A 16 -19.42 -10.28 -15.49
CA TRP A 16 -18.16 -10.17 -16.21
C TRP A 16 -18.12 -10.95 -17.53
N LYS A 17 -18.99 -11.95 -17.71
CA LYS A 17 -19.05 -12.77 -18.94
C LYS A 17 -19.45 -11.95 -20.17
N HIS A 18 -20.16 -10.85 -19.93
CA HIS A 18 -20.64 -9.95 -20.98
C HIS A 18 -19.86 -8.63 -21.02
N VAL A 19 -18.81 -8.49 -20.23
CA VAL A 19 -17.97 -7.30 -20.21
C VAL A 19 -16.81 -7.47 -21.18
N THR A 20 -16.66 -6.51 -22.07
CA THR A 20 -15.46 -6.33 -22.89
C THR A 20 -15.14 -4.85 -22.89
N PHE A 21 -13.94 -4.49 -22.45
CA PHE A 21 -13.52 -3.12 -22.39
C PHE A 21 -13.14 -2.61 -23.78
N THR A 22 -13.51 -1.36 -24.05
CA THR A 22 -13.16 -0.71 -25.32
C THR A 22 -11.69 -0.31 -25.31
N HIS A 23 -11.12 -0.11 -26.49
CA HIS A 23 -9.77 0.46 -26.70
C HIS A 23 -9.62 1.93 -26.21
N ARG A 24 -10.59 2.46 -25.46
CA ARG A 24 -10.54 3.81 -24.91
C ARG A 24 -10.45 3.81 -23.39
N LEU A 25 -10.57 2.65 -22.73
CA LEU A 25 -10.47 2.58 -21.29
C LEU A 25 -9.02 2.77 -20.85
N PHE A 26 -8.73 3.90 -20.20
CA PHE A 26 -7.43 4.25 -19.65
C PHE A 26 -7.35 4.01 -18.15
N GLU A 27 -8.46 4.10 -17.43
CA GLU A 27 -8.52 3.89 -15.98
C GLU A 27 -9.62 2.90 -15.61
N LEU A 28 -9.26 1.91 -14.80
CA LEU A 28 -10.15 0.92 -14.21
C LEU A 28 -9.96 0.89 -12.71
N GLN A 29 -11.00 1.26 -11.96
CA GLN A 29 -11.04 1.15 -10.51
C GLN A 29 -12.19 0.25 -10.08
N MET A 30 -11.88 -0.74 -9.27
CA MET A 30 -12.85 -1.66 -8.72
C MET A 30 -12.70 -1.74 -7.21
N GLU A 31 -13.81 -1.61 -6.50
CA GLU A 31 -13.86 -1.58 -5.05
C GLU A 31 -14.93 -2.55 -4.54
N TYR A 32 -14.60 -3.40 -3.56
CA TYR A 32 -15.53 -4.36 -2.95
C TYR A 32 -16.22 -5.27 -3.99
N VAL A 33 -15.42 -5.94 -4.82
CA VAL A 33 -15.90 -6.91 -5.81
C VAL A 33 -15.77 -8.33 -5.25
N TRP A 34 -16.90 -9.04 -5.21
CA TRP A 34 -16.98 -10.47 -4.92
C TRP A 34 -17.07 -11.26 -6.22
N LEU A 35 -16.20 -12.27 -6.37
CA LEU A 35 -16.27 -13.25 -7.46
C LEU A 35 -16.50 -14.62 -6.82
N ASP A 36 -17.74 -15.11 -6.91
CA ASP A 36 -18.24 -16.20 -6.09
C ASP A 36 -17.89 -17.59 -6.63
N ASN A 37 -17.36 -17.69 -7.85
CA ASN A 37 -17.03 -18.96 -8.50
C ASN A 37 -15.92 -18.83 -9.57
N ASP A 38 -15.36 -19.97 -10.00
CA ASP A 38 -14.33 -20.07 -11.04
C ASP A 38 -14.71 -19.33 -12.34
N SER A 39 -15.98 -19.40 -12.73
CA SER A 39 -16.45 -18.79 -13.97
C SER A 39 -16.43 -17.26 -13.90
N GLU A 40 -16.75 -16.68 -12.75
CA GLU A 40 -16.67 -15.23 -12.52
C GLU A 40 -15.23 -14.75 -12.43
N VAL A 41 -14.35 -15.50 -11.76
CA VAL A 41 -12.91 -15.19 -11.74
C VAL A 41 -12.35 -15.21 -13.16
N ARG A 42 -12.60 -16.26 -13.94
CA ARG A 42 -12.15 -16.34 -15.34
C ARG A 42 -12.70 -15.22 -16.20
N ALA A 43 -14.00 -14.94 -16.08
CA ALA A 43 -14.64 -13.88 -16.83
C ALA A 43 -14.07 -12.50 -16.47
N PHE A 44 -13.77 -12.27 -15.19
CA PHE A 44 -13.12 -11.05 -14.72
C PHE A 44 -11.73 -10.85 -15.36
N PHE A 45 -10.87 -11.85 -15.32
CA PHE A 45 -9.54 -11.76 -15.94
C PHE A 45 -9.62 -11.67 -17.48
N ALA A 46 -10.61 -12.32 -18.11
CA ALA A 46 -10.87 -12.18 -19.55
C ALA A 46 -11.37 -10.77 -19.92
N ALA A 47 -12.22 -10.17 -19.09
CA ALA A 47 -12.62 -8.78 -19.26
C ALA A 47 -11.39 -7.87 -19.12
N LEU A 48 -10.56 -8.07 -18.09
CA LEU A 48 -9.34 -7.28 -17.89
C LEU A 48 -8.36 -7.39 -19.07
N SER A 49 -8.18 -8.58 -19.66
CA SER A 49 -7.29 -8.78 -20.82
C SER A 49 -7.74 -8.05 -22.09
N SER A 50 -9.02 -7.66 -22.18
CA SER A 50 -9.53 -6.84 -23.28
C SER A 50 -9.13 -5.35 -23.17
N ALA A 51 -8.73 -4.87 -21.98
CA ALA A 51 -8.36 -3.48 -21.73
C ALA A 51 -6.90 -3.16 -22.11
N ARG A 52 -6.55 -3.32 -23.39
CA ARG A 52 -5.15 -3.15 -23.87
C ARG A 52 -4.58 -1.73 -23.76
N GLU A 53 -5.47 -0.74 -23.61
CA GLU A 53 -5.14 0.69 -23.52
C GLU A 53 -5.14 1.20 -22.07
N LEU A 54 -5.34 0.29 -21.11
CA LEU A 54 -5.39 0.59 -19.70
C LEU A 54 -4.03 1.08 -19.20
N LYS A 55 -4.03 2.26 -18.60
CA LYS A 55 -2.87 2.90 -17.96
C LYS A 55 -2.91 2.79 -16.45
N GLU A 56 -4.09 2.85 -15.86
CA GLU A 56 -4.28 2.81 -14.42
C GLU A 56 -5.24 1.68 -14.03
N LEU A 57 -4.75 0.78 -13.17
CA LEU A 57 -5.55 -0.31 -12.59
C LEU A 57 -5.53 -0.20 -11.07
N LYS A 58 -6.70 0.00 -10.47
CA LYS A 58 -6.89 0.04 -9.01
C LYS A 58 -7.85 -1.06 -8.58
N LEU A 59 -7.36 -2.00 -7.77
CA LEU A 59 -8.12 -3.13 -7.25
C LEU A 59 -8.18 -3.03 -5.73
N ILE A 60 -9.36 -2.74 -5.19
CA ILE A 60 -9.56 -2.45 -3.78
C ILE A 60 -10.55 -3.47 -3.21
N SER A 61 -10.12 -4.28 -2.25
CA SER A 61 -10.97 -5.29 -1.60
C SER A 61 -11.64 -6.25 -2.61
N ILE A 62 -10.83 -6.79 -3.53
CA ILE A 62 -11.27 -7.90 -4.41
C ILE A 62 -11.20 -9.20 -3.61
N ILE A 63 -12.28 -9.97 -3.63
CA ILE A 63 -12.42 -11.18 -2.82
C ILE A 63 -12.94 -12.32 -3.70
N PHE A 64 -12.26 -13.46 -3.64
CA PHE A 64 -12.69 -14.74 -4.20
C PHE A 64 -11.98 -15.90 -3.51
N ASP A 65 -12.61 -17.08 -3.51
CA ASP A 65 -12.02 -18.29 -2.95
C ASP A 65 -11.18 -19.02 -4.01
N LEU A 66 -9.87 -19.12 -3.77
CA LEU A 66 -8.95 -19.84 -4.66
C LEU A 66 -9.25 -21.33 -4.75
N ASN A 67 -9.87 -21.93 -3.72
CA ASN A 67 -10.25 -23.35 -3.76
C ASN A 67 -11.37 -23.63 -4.76
N LEU A 68 -12.13 -22.60 -5.14
CA LEU A 68 -13.17 -22.71 -6.16
C LEU A 68 -12.58 -22.67 -7.57
N ILE A 69 -11.33 -22.23 -7.75
CA ILE A 69 -10.70 -22.12 -9.07
C ILE A 69 -10.28 -23.51 -9.54
N ASN A 70 -10.78 -23.89 -10.72
CA ASN A 70 -10.46 -25.19 -11.29
C ASN A 70 -9.01 -25.21 -11.80
N SER A 71 -8.12 -25.85 -11.04
CA SER A 71 -6.70 -25.98 -11.37
C SER A 71 -6.41 -26.78 -12.65
N THR A 72 -7.38 -27.57 -13.15
CA THR A 72 -7.22 -28.33 -14.40
C THR A 72 -7.30 -27.46 -15.65
N VAL A 73 -7.90 -26.26 -15.54
CA VAL A 73 -8.01 -25.31 -16.65
C VAL A 73 -7.12 -24.11 -16.34
N PRO A 74 -6.01 -23.91 -17.08
CA PRO A 74 -5.12 -22.79 -16.84
C PRO A 74 -5.87 -21.47 -17.05
N LEU A 75 -5.65 -20.51 -16.16
CA LEU A 75 -6.09 -19.14 -16.37
C LEU A 75 -5.05 -18.40 -17.22
N GLU A 76 -5.49 -17.66 -18.23
CA GLU A 76 -4.58 -16.92 -19.10
C GLU A 76 -3.93 -15.75 -18.36
N ILE A 77 -2.67 -15.47 -18.71
CA ILE A 77 -1.96 -14.29 -18.20
C ILE A 77 -2.52 -13.05 -18.90
N VAL A 78 -2.96 -12.08 -18.12
CA VAL A 78 -3.48 -10.80 -18.58
C VAL A 78 -2.33 -9.88 -18.98
N SER A 79 -2.26 -9.55 -20.26
CA SER A 79 -1.27 -8.60 -20.80
C SER A 79 -1.86 -7.19 -20.85
N LEU A 80 -1.27 -6.27 -20.08
CA LEU A 80 -1.63 -4.85 -20.03
C LEU A 80 -0.41 -4.01 -20.47
N PRO A 81 -0.12 -3.93 -21.78
CA PRO A 81 1.15 -3.38 -22.28
C PRO A 81 1.32 -1.87 -22.05
N LYS A 82 0.22 -1.15 -21.78
CA LYS A 82 0.21 0.29 -21.52
C LYS A 82 0.02 0.63 -20.04
N LEU A 83 0.04 -0.37 -19.16
CA LEU A 83 -0.13 -0.14 -17.74
C LEU A 83 1.04 0.69 -17.22
N GLU A 84 0.72 1.84 -16.63
CA GLU A 84 1.65 2.78 -16.02
C GLU A 84 1.55 2.72 -14.49
N PHE A 85 0.37 2.42 -13.95
CA PHE A 85 0.11 2.40 -12.52
C PHE A 85 -0.77 1.19 -12.12
N LEU A 86 -0.30 0.43 -11.13
CA LEU A 86 -1.04 -0.64 -10.47
C LEU A 86 -1.20 -0.32 -8.99
N TYR A 87 -2.43 -0.38 -8.48
CA TYR A 87 -2.74 -0.20 -7.07
C TYR A 87 -3.55 -1.37 -6.55
N LEU A 88 -3.04 -2.03 -5.51
CA LEU A 88 -3.74 -3.10 -4.80
C LEU A 88 -3.96 -2.71 -3.34
N GLU A 89 -5.18 -2.87 -2.85
CA GLU A 89 -5.54 -2.53 -1.46
C GLU A 89 -6.52 -3.56 -0.88
N ARG A 90 -6.40 -3.83 0.44
CA ARG A 90 -7.39 -4.59 1.24
C ARG A 90 -7.77 -5.98 0.68
N GLY A 91 -6.89 -6.62 -0.09
CA GLY A 91 -7.05 -8.02 -0.50
C GLY A 91 -6.41 -8.98 0.49
N PHE A 92 -6.86 -10.23 0.54
CA PHE A 92 -6.17 -11.31 1.26
C PHE A 92 -4.86 -11.66 0.54
N LEU A 93 -3.82 -12.05 1.29
CA LEU A 93 -2.48 -12.28 0.73
C LEU A 93 -2.46 -13.25 -0.46
N ASN A 94 -3.21 -14.36 -0.35
CA ASN A 94 -3.32 -15.36 -1.41
C ASN A 94 -4.03 -14.80 -2.66
N VAL A 95 -5.06 -13.98 -2.48
CA VAL A 95 -5.75 -13.28 -3.57
C VAL A 95 -4.83 -12.28 -4.25
N LEU A 96 -4.09 -11.47 -3.48
CA LEU A 96 -3.12 -10.52 -4.01
C LEU A 96 -2.02 -11.22 -4.82
N ASN A 97 -1.48 -12.32 -4.28
CA ASN A 97 -0.48 -13.15 -4.96
C ASN A 97 -1.05 -13.75 -6.26
N PHE A 98 -2.30 -14.23 -6.23
CA PHE A 98 -2.97 -14.74 -7.42
C PHE A 98 -3.15 -13.66 -8.49
N ILE A 99 -3.61 -12.46 -8.12
CA ILE A 99 -3.77 -11.34 -9.05
C ILE A 99 -2.43 -10.98 -9.69
N LEU A 100 -1.37 -10.83 -8.88
CA LEU A 100 -0.04 -10.47 -9.36
C LEU A 100 0.62 -11.55 -10.22
N SER A 101 0.31 -12.83 -9.99
CA SER A 101 0.83 -13.91 -10.84
C SER A 101 0.12 -14.01 -12.20
N HIS A 102 -1.08 -13.45 -12.33
CA HIS A 102 -1.87 -13.46 -13.56
C HIS A 102 -1.89 -12.14 -14.32
N ILE A 103 -1.29 -11.08 -13.79
CA ILE A 103 -0.99 -9.87 -14.57
C ILE A 103 0.45 -9.99 -15.07
N ALA A 104 0.64 -9.88 -16.39
CA ALA A 104 1.96 -9.93 -16.99
C ALA A 104 2.86 -8.85 -16.36
N ARG A 105 4.06 -9.26 -15.93
CA ARG A 105 5.05 -8.34 -15.38
C ARG A 105 5.38 -7.26 -16.40
N GLY A 106 5.34 -5.99 -15.97
CA GLY A 106 5.64 -4.81 -16.77
C GLY A 106 6.50 -3.81 -16.00
N SER A 107 6.68 -2.63 -16.57
CA SER A 107 7.40 -1.49 -15.95
C SER A 107 6.47 -0.49 -15.27
N TYR A 108 5.27 -0.93 -14.88
CA TYR A 108 4.30 -0.09 -14.18
C TYR A 108 4.80 0.21 -12.77
N TYR A 109 4.39 1.37 -12.25
CA TYR A 109 4.59 1.73 -10.86
C TYR A 109 3.58 0.97 -9.98
N PHE A 110 4.07 0.12 -9.09
CA PHE A 110 3.24 -0.70 -8.22
C PHE A 110 3.15 -0.11 -6.81
N THR A 111 1.93 0.24 -6.41
CA THR A 111 1.57 0.62 -5.05
C THR A 111 0.78 -0.50 -4.37
N LEU A 112 1.25 -0.94 -3.21
CA LEU A 112 0.57 -1.91 -2.36
C LEU A 112 0.14 -1.25 -1.05
N ASN A 113 -1.15 -1.31 -0.73
CA ASN A 113 -1.70 -0.83 0.52
C ASN A 113 -2.15 -2.01 1.41
N LEU A 114 -1.37 -2.27 2.45
CA LEU A 114 -1.61 -3.36 3.41
C LEU A 114 -2.49 -2.89 4.56
N HIS A 115 -3.57 -3.64 4.76
CA HIS A 115 -4.49 -3.47 5.88
C HIS A 115 -4.38 -4.68 6.84
N ALA A 116 -4.81 -4.53 8.10
CA ALA A 116 -4.83 -5.65 9.07
C ALA A 116 -5.53 -6.91 8.53
N SER A 117 -6.54 -6.74 7.67
CA SER A 117 -7.26 -7.84 7.02
C SER A 117 -6.42 -8.57 5.97
N THR A 118 -5.41 -7.93 5.38
CA THR A 118 -4.55 -8.51 4.35
C THR A 118 -3.66 -9.62 4.86
N ALA A 119 -3.24 -9.55 6.13
CA ALA A 119 -2.45 -10.58 6.78
C ALA A 119 -3.23 -11.89 6.99
N ARG A 120 -4.57 -11.85 6.91
CA ARG A 120 -5.41 -13.05 7.11
C ARG A 120 -5.48 -13.86 5.82
N LYS A 121 -5.49 -15.19 5.92
CA LYS A 121 -5.85 -16.06 4.79
C LYS A 121 -7.36 -16.17 4.64
N TYR A 122 -7.79 -16.28 3.40
CA TYR A 122 -9.14 -16.71 3.05
C TYR A 122 -9.09 -18.05 2.31
N PRO A 123 -9.82 -19.10 2.74
CA PRO A 123 -10.53 -19.26 4.01
C PRO A 123 -9.59 -19.65 5.18
N LEU A 124 -10.06 -19.43 6.43
CA LEU A 124 -9.38 -19.50 7.74
C LEU A 124 -8.76 -20.87 8.15
N GLN A 125 -8.19 -21.66 7.25
CA GLN A 125 -7.88 -23.08 7.51
C GLN A 125 -6.40 -23.49 7.61
N VAL A 126 -5.45 -22.56 7.72
CA VAL A 126 -4.05 -22.98 7.88
C VAL A 126 -3.46 -22.38 9.14
N GLU A 127 -3.28 -23.23 10.17
CA GLU A 127 -2.34 -23.02 11.27
C GLU A 127 -0.93 -22.90 10.68
N GLY A 128 -0.52 -21.67 10.40
CA GLY A 128 0.84 -21.31 10.01
C GLY A 128 1.08 -19.87 10.44
N ASP A 129 2.34 -19.50 10.66
CA ASP A 129 2.68 -18.14 11.05
C ASP A 129 2.38 -17.20 9.86
N ASP A 130 1.23 -16.52 9.90
CA ASP A 130 0.76 -15.61 8.84
C ASP A 130 1.81 -14.51 8.54
N VAL A 131 2.67 -14.23 9.52
CA VAL A 131 3.79 -13.28 9.41
C VAL A 131 4.81 -13.77 8.37
N ASP A 132 5.30 -15.00 8.47
CA ASP A 132 6.31 -15.56 7.54
C ASP A 132 5.83 -15.53 6.08
N LEU A 133 4.54 -15.77 5.87
CA LEU A 133 3.94 -15.76 4.54
C LEU A 133 3.87 -14.35 3.95
N LEU A 134 3.55 -13.35 4.78
CA LEU A 134 3.58 -11.96 4.35
C LEU A 134 5.00 -11.57 3.92
N HIS A 135 6.02 -11.95 4.68
CA HIS A 135 7.41 -11.66 4.34
C HIS A 135 7.85 -12.35 3.05
N ALA A 136 7.52 -13.64 2.89
CA ALA A 136 7.78 -14.37 1.65
C ALA A 136 7.08 -13.74 0.45
N PHE A 137 5.83 -13.30 0.62
CA PHE A 137 5.10 -12.57 -0.42
C PHE A 137 5.80 -11.27 -0.79
N LEU A 138 6.10 -10.39 0.19
CA LEU A 138 6.74 -9.10 -0.04
C LEU A 138 8.11 -9.25 -0.72
N ALA A 139 8.89 -10.27 -0.34
CA ALA A 139 10.16 -10.59 -0.97
C ALA A 139 10.01 -11.02 -2.44
N SER A 140 8.89 -11.65 -2.80
CA SER A 140 8.62 -12.16 -4.15
C SER A 140 8.11 -11.12 -5.15
N VAL A 141 7.63 -9.95 -4.66
CA VAL A 141 6.99 -8.91 -5.48
C VAL A 141 7.85 -7.64 -5.58
N SER A 142 7.77 -6.95 -6.72
CA SER A 142 8.46 -5.66 -6.91
C SER A 142 7.50 -4.51 -6.61
N ILE A 143 7.58 -3.98 -5.39
CA ILE A 143 6.76 -2.86 -4.91
C ILE A 143 7.59 -1.58 -4.98
N ASP A 144 7.03 -0.53 -5.59
CA ASP A 144 7.63 0.80 -5.64
C ASP A 144 7.21 1.65 -4.43
N LYS A 145 5.92 1.58 -4.06
CA LYS A 145 5.32 2.27 -2.91
C LYS A 145 4.58 1.30 -2.01
N LEU A 146 4.94 1.27 -0.73
CA LEU A 146 4.28 0.47 0.29
C LEU A 146 3.52 1.40 1.23
N ILE A 147 2.22 1.18 1.35
CA ILE A 147 1.35 1.83 2.32
C ILE A 147 1.01 0.82 3.39
N LEU A 148 1.26 1.17 4.65
CA LEU A 148 0.90 0.38 5.81
C LEU A 148 -0.21 1.11 6.57
N GLN A 149 -1.25 0.38 6.93
CA GLN A 149 -2.30 0.87 7.80
C GLN A 149 -2.01 0.47 9.26
N GLY A 150 -2.02 1.43 10.16
CA GLY A 150 -1.88 1.27 11.59
C GLY A 150 -3.18 0.75 12.19
N HIS A 151 -3.18 -0.50 12.65
CA HIS A 151 -4.26 -1.12 13.40
C HIS A 151 -3.64 -2.05 14.44
N VAL A 152 -4.21 -2.08 15.65
CA VAL A 152 -3.65 -2.77 16.83
C VAL A 152 -3.26 -4.23 16.57
N ASP A 153 -4.01 -4.91 15.71
CA ASP A 153 -3.79 -6.33 15.37
C ASP A 153 -2.72 -6.57 14.29
N SER A 154 -2.13 -5.52 13.71
CA SER A 154 -1.18 -5.70 12.60
C SER A 154 0.24 -5.82 13.14
N SER A 155 0.95 -6.89 12.78
CA SER A 155 2.32 -7.16 13.24
C SER A 155 3.30 -6.00 12.96
N TRP A 156 3.05 -5.25 11.89
CA TRP A 156 3.87 -4.11 11.47
C TRP A 156 3.61 -2.81 12.21
N THR A 157 2.65 -2.77 13.13
CA THR A 157 2.50 -1.62 14.05
C THR A 157 3.54 -1.61 15.16
N PHE A 158 4.20 -2.75 15.39
CA PHE A 158 5.30 -2.87 16.32
C PHE A 158 6.65 -2.65 15.62
N PRO A 159 7.64 -2.07 16.31
CA PRO A 159 8.98 -1.83 15.75
C PRO A 159 9.61 -3.05 15.07
N ALA A 160 9.55 -4.22 15.73
CA ALA A 160 10.13 -5.46 15.18
C ALA A 160 9.45 -5.90 13.88
N GLY A 161 8.12 -5.85 13.82
CA GLY A 161 7.37 -6.26 12.63
C GLY A 161 7.55 -5.28 11.46
N LEU A 162 7.55 -3.96 11.74
CA LEU A 162 7.85 -2.95 10.73
C LEU A 162 9.25 -3.15 10.14
N ARG A 163 10.25 -3.35 11.01
CA ARG A 163 11.62 -3.63 10.60
C ARG A 163 11.70 -4.87 9.70
N HIS A 164 10.98 -5.94 10.07
CA HIS A 164 11.00 -7.18 9.29
C HIS A 164 10.31 -7.03 7.92
N ILE A 165 9.23 -6.25 7.83
CA ILE A 165 8.61 -5.86 6.55
C ILE A 165 9.60 -5.11 5.66
N LEU A 166 10.29 -4.10 6.21
CA LEU A 166 11.26 -3.32 5.45
C LEU A 166 12.42 -4.20 4.96
N GLN A 167 12.95 -5.06 5.82
CA GLN A 167 13.97 -6.05 5.46
C GLN A 167 13.53 -7.03 4.36
N SER A 168 12.24 -7.34 4.28
CA SER A 168 11.70 -8.18 3.20
C SER A 168 11.69 -7.46 1.85
N LYS A 169 11.90 -6.13 1.84
CA LYS A 169 11.78 -5.30 0.65
C LYS A 169 12.91 -4.26 0.50
N PRO A 170 14.17 -4.69 0.30
CA PRO A 170 15.32 -3.78 0.18
C PRO A 170 15.26 -2.80 -1.01
N SER A 171 14.43 -3.08 -2.03
CA SER A 171 14.27 -2.18 -3.18
C SER A 171 13.25 -1.05 -2.95
N LEU A 172 12.57 -1.02 -1.80
CA LEU A 172 11.51 -0.05 -1.51
C LEU A 172 12.09 1.37 -1.40
N LYS A 173 11.42 2.33 -2.04
CA LYS A 173 11.82 3.75 -2.02
C LYS A 173 10.81 4.64 -1.31
N THR A 174 9.53 4.30 -1.39
CA THR A 174 8.45 5.09 -0.80
C THR A 174 7.70 4.28 0.24
N LEU A 175 7.70 4.77 1.48
CA LEU A 175 6.96 4.22 2.60
C LEU A 175 5.89 5.22 3.05
N VAL A 176 4.68 4.73 3.24
CA VAL A 176 3.57 5.48 3.83
C VAL A 176 3.07 4.77 5.07
N LEU A 177 3.04 5.46 6.19
CA LEU A 177 2.49 4.98 7.45
C LEU A 177 1.20 5.76 7.73
N ASN A 178 0.05 5.11 7.60
CA ASN A 178 -1.25 5.71 7.86
C ASN A 178 -1.81 5.23 9.19
N ASP A 179 -2.32 6.11 10.05
CA ASP A 179 -2.91 5.77 11.36
C ASP A 179 -1.92 5.10 12.35
N PHE A 180 -0.63 5.45 12.28
CA PHE A 180 0.40 4.92 13.19
C PHE A 180 0.51 5.74 14.48
N ILE A 181 0.82 5.05 15.58
CA ILE A 181 1.36 5.69 16.79
C ILE A 181 2.87 5.86 16.57
N VAL A 182 3.31 7.11 16.42
CA VAL A 182 4.71 7.43 16.13
C VAL A 182 5.43 7.79 17.42
N GLU A 183 6.21 6.82 17.91
CA GLU A 183 7.07 6.88 19.08
C GLU A 183 8.54 6.66 18.66
N PRO A 184 9.52 7.03 19.51
CA PRO A 184 10.94 6.86 19.19
C PRO A 184 11.30 5.45 18.71
N ASP A 185 10.73 4.41 19.34
CA ASP A 185 11.00 3.01 18.97
C ASP A 185 10.50 2.67 17.55
N LEU A 186 9.39 3.26 17.10
CA LEU A 186 8.88 3.08 15.74
C LEU A 186 9.83 3.71 14.72
N LEU A 187 10.32 4.93 14.99
CA LEU A 187 11.28 5.61 14.13
C LEU A 187 12.62 4.86 14.10
N MET A 188 13.06 4.31 15.24
CA MET A 188 14.24 3.45 15.30
C MET A 188 14.11 2.16 14.49
N ALA A 189 12.89 1.67 14.25
CA ALA A 189 12.66 0.53 13.36
C ALA A 189 12.88 0.87 11.87
N LEU A 190 12.71 2.15 11.51
CA LEU A 190 12.99 2.65 10.16
C LEU A 190 14.49 2.77 9.91
N LYS A 191 15.30 3.04 10.94
CA LYS A 191 16.74 3.24 10.80
C LYS A 191 17.45 2.07 10.09
N GLN A 192 18.19 2.41 9.04
CA GLN A 192 19.23 1.54 8.49
C GLN A 192 20.36 1.37 9.51
N HIS A 193 20.61 0.13 9.97
CA HIS A 193 21.80 -0.11 10.78
C HIS A 193 23.03 -0.03 9.90
N PRO A 194 24.14 0.60 10.37
CA PRO A 194 25.40 0.53 9.66
C PRO A 194 25.75 -0.95 9.50
N THR A 195 25.79 -1.40 8.25
CA THR A 195 26.11 -2.76 7.86
C THR A 195 27.38 -3.14 8.60
N SER A 196 27.32 -4.19 9.43
CA SER A 196 28.49 -4.74 10.09
C SER A 196 29.60 -4.86 9.05
N ALA A 197 30.85 -4.51 9.40
CA ALA A 197 32.01 -4.48 8.49
C ALA A 197 32.35 -5.83 7.83
N SER A 198 31.52 -6.86 8.03
CA SER A 198 31.58 -8.11 7.31
C SER A 198 31.05 -7.92 5.88
N PRO A 199 31.86 -8.14 4.84
CA PRO A 199 31.50 -7.96 3.43
C PRO A 199 30.44 -8.96 2.90
N ILE A 200 29.77 -9.71 3.79
CA ILE A 200 28.79 -10.75 3.46
C ILE A 200 27.36 -10.32 3.82
N ASP A 201 27.18 -9.34 4.72
CA ASP A 201 25.87 -8.73 4.96
C ASP A 201 25.59 -7.73 3.85
N ILE A 202 25.02 -8.23 2.75
CA ILE A 202 24.39 -7.39 1.74
C ILE A 202 23.33 -6.53 2.46
N ASP A 203 23.23 -5.24 2.14
CA ASP A 203 22.22 -4.35 2.70
C ASP A 203 20.81 -4.92 2.45
N ILE A 204 20.26 -5.63 3.46
CA ILE A 204 18.91 -6.20 3.42
C ILE A 204 17.85 -5.11 3.70
N PHE A 205 18.27 -3.89 4.03
CA PHE A 205 17.36 -2.82 4.45
C PHE A 205 17.13 -1.79 3.32
N PRO A 206 15.88 -1.31 3.11
CA PRO A 206 15.56 -0.38 2.05
C PRO A 206 16.16 1.00 2.29
N ARG A 207 16.51 1.67 1.20
CA ARG A 207 16.90 3.07 1.25
C ARG A 207 15.75 3.95 0.79
N LEU A 208 14.91 4.34 1.75
CA LEU A 208 13.78 5.22 1.51
C LEU A 208 14.24 6.58 0.98
N THR A 209 13.56 7.10 -0.04
CA THR A 209 13.72 8.48 -0.50
C THR A 209 12.50 9.32 -0.16
N GLN A 210 11.38 8.67 0.15
CA GLN A 210 10.11 9.30 0.48
C GLN A 210 9.47 8.60 1.69
N LEU A 211 9.16 9.40 2.71
CA LEU A 211 8.47 8.97 3.92
C LEU A 211 7.22 9.81 4.12
N GLU A 212 6.07 9.18 4.19
CA GLU A 212 4.81 9.85 4.44
C GLU A 212 4.16 9.31 5.71
N LEU A 213 3.80 10.20 6.62
CA LEU A 213 3.04 9.90 7.81
C LEU A 213 1.67 10.55 7.65
N HIS A 214 0.60 9.77 7.66
CA HIS A 214 -0.77 10.26 7.60
C HIS A 214 -1.55 9.79 8.82
N ASN A 215 -2.48 10.62 9.29
CA ASN A 215 -3.22 10.39 10.54
C ASN A 215 -2.36 9.94 11.73
N ALA A 216 -1.09 10.35 11.79
CA ALA A 216 -0.17 9.85 12.79
C ALA A 216 -0.54 10.37 14.18
N SER A 217 -0.52 9.48 15.17
CA SER A 217 -0.63 9.81 16.58
C SER A 217 0.77 9.96 17.15
N LEU A 218 1.27 11.20 17.16
CA LEU A 218 2.65 11.53 17.53
C LEU A 218 2.81 11.56 19.05
N ALA A 219 4.04 11.39 19.52
CA ALA A 219 4.40 11.65 20.92
C ALA A 219 3.91 13.04 21.39
N PRO A 220 3.75 13.28 22.70
CA PRO A 220 3.23 14.55 23.23
C PRO A 220 4.03 15.80 22.84
N SER A 221 5.26 15.64 22.35
CA SER A 221 6.11 16.73 21.87
C SER A 221 6.91 16.27 20.66
N LEU A 222 6.95 17.10 19.60
CA LEU A 222 7.83 16.87 18.44
C LEU A 222 9.31 16.94 18.81
N ALA A 223 9.68 17.78 19.78
CA ALA A 223 11.06 17.89 20.24
C ALA A 223 11.61 16.56 20.77
N ALA A 224 10.73 15.70 21.32
CA ALA A 224 11.09 14.37 21.79
C ALA A 224 11.30 13.35 20.66
N LEU A 225 10.86 13.64 19.43
CA LEU A 225 11.03 12.79 18.24
C LEU A 225 12.14 13.31 17.31
N LYS A 226 12.61 14.54 17.52
CA LYS A 226 13.60 15.20 16.66
C LYS A 226 14.89 14.38 16.49
N PRO A 227 15.51 13.83 17.56
CA PRO A 227 16.75 13.06 17.40
C PRO A 227 16.59 11.82 16.51
N GLU A 228 15.44 11.16 16.59
CA GLU A 228 15.14 9.97 15.80
C GLU A 228 14.85 10.34 14.34
N PHE A 229 14.15 11.45 14.08
CA PHE A 229 13.98 11.97 12.73
C PHE A 229 15.29 12.41 12.08
N GLU A 230 16.17 13.11 12.82
CA GLU A 230 17.51 13.47 12.35
C GLU A 230 18.28 12.22 11.90
N THR A 231 18.30 11.21 12.76
CA THR A 231 18.95 9.93 12.49
C THR A 231 18.37 9.23 11.24
N GLU A 232 17.05 9.25 11.10
CA GLU A 232 16.34 8.67 9.97
C GLU A 232 16.71 9.38 8.65
N PHE A 233 16.65 10.71 8.64
CA PHE A 233 16.95 11.52 7.45
C PHE A 233 18.39 11.34 6.99
N GLU A 234 19.34 11.26 7.93
CA GLU A 234 20.74 10.97 7.63
C GLU A 234 20.94 9.58 7.01
N SER A 235 20.27 8.57 7.56
CA SER A 235 20.46 7.18 7.11
C SER A 235 19.83 6.93 5.72
N HIS A 236 18.64 7.45 5.48
CA HIS A 236 17.90 7.19 4.24
C HIS A 236 18.18 8.21 3.13
N ARG A 237 18.59 9.44 3.49
CA ARG A 237 18.61 10.62 2.61
C ARG A 237 17.22 10.95 2.06
N ILE A 238 16.28 11.12 2.98
CA ILE A 238 14.89 11.48 2.65
C ILE A 238 14.86 12.77 1.82
N GLN A 239 14.22 12.71 0.65
CA GLN A 239 14.07 13.83 -0.27
C GLN A 239 12.68 14.46 -0.15
N THR A 240 11.68 13.61 0.10
CA THR A 240 10.28 14.01 0.20
C THR A 240 9.71 13.50 1.52
N MET A 241 9.07 14.40 2.27
CA MET A 241 8.39 14.04 3.50
C MET A 241 7.02 14.69 3.57
N VAL A 242 6.03 13.89 3.95
CA VAL A 242 4.71 14.37 4.33
C VAL A 242 4.51 14.03 5.80
N LEU A 243 4.23 15.05 6.62
CA LEU A 243 3.87 14.85 8.01
C LEU A 243 2.41 15.26 8.21
N GLY A 244 1.56 14.31 8.51
CA GLY A 244 0.15 14.51 8.83
C GLY A 244 -0.19 13.76 10.10
N GLY A 245 -0.57 14.48 11.15
CA GLY A 245 -0.81 13.86 12.45
C GLY A 245 -1.22 14.85 13.52
N ARG A 246 -1.31 14.34 14.74
CA ARG A 246 -1.69 15.08 15.95
C ARG A 246 -0.81 14.64 17.12
N LEU A 247 -0.49 15.58 18.01
CA LEU A 247 0.24 15.27 19.25
C LEU A 247 -0.71 14.58 20.23
N ARG A 248 -0.31 13.42 20.76
CA ARG A 248 -1.10 12.71 21.78
C ARG A 248 -1.09 13.47 23.10
N LEU A 249 -2.29 13.72 23.63
CA LEU A 249 -2.46 14.23 25.00
C LEU A 249 -2.57 13.08 26.00
N ALA A 250 -3.44 12.11 25.72
CA ALA A 250 -3.64 10.91 26.53
C ALA A 250 -4.28 9.79 25.66
N PRO A 251 -4.22 8.51 26.07
CA PRO A 251 -4.93 7.44 25.37
C PRO A 251 -6.44 7.73 25.25
N GLY A 252 -6.97 7.71 24.02
CA GLY A 252 -8.40 7.92 23.75
C GLY A 252 -8.86 9.38 23.73
N VAL A 253 -7.95 10.36 23.86
CA VAL A 253 -8.27 11.78 23.71
C VAL A 253 -7.77 12.26 22.35
N ASP A 254 -8.61 13.01 21.64
CA ASP A 254 -8.21 13.65 20.39
C ASP A 254 -6.96 14.51 20.61
N GLY A 255 -5.91 14.22 19.83
CA GLY A 255 -4.65 14.96 19.90
C GLY A 255 -4.80 16.39 19.40
N THR A 256 -3.85 17.25 19.78
CA THR A 256 -3.78 18.61 19.24
C THR A 256 -3.20 18.59 17.83
N PRO A 257 -3.72 19.41 16.90
CA PRO A 257 -3.07 19.63 15.62
C PRO A 257 -1.62 20.08 15.80
N LEU A 258 -0.79 19.82 14.79
CA LEU A 258 0.59 20.30 14.77
C LEU A 258 0.58 21.82 14.57
N ASP A 259 1.37 22.52 15.38
CA ASP A 259 1.58 23.97 15.23
C ASP A 259 2.54 24.21 14.07
N GLU A 260 2.11 24.94 13.05
CA GLU A 260 2.93 25.24 11.87
C GLU A 260 4.19 26.05 12.22
N ASP A 261 4.16 26.76 13.34
CA ASP A 261 5.27 27.58 13.86
C ASP A 261 6.19 26.80 14.81
N ASP A 262 5.97 25.49 15.01
CA ASP A 262 6.83 24.63 15.83
C ASP A 262 8.27 24.58 15.27
N GLU A 263 9.26 24.75 16.16
CA GLU A 263 10.68 24.79 15.79
C GLU A 263 11.16 23.52 15.07
N VAL A 264 10.61 22.34 15.43
CA VAL A 264 10.95 21.07 14.79
C VAL A 264 10.39 21.02 13.37
N LEU A 265 9.19 21.55 13.13
CA LEU A 265 8.66 21.65 11.77
C LEU A 265 9.45 22.66 10.93
N GLY A 266 9.87 23.77 11.53
CA GLY A 266 10.79 24.72 10.91
C GLY A 266 12.10 24.06 10.48
N TRP A 267 12.67 23.23 11.35
CA TRP A 267 13.85 22.42 11.04
C TRP A 267 13.60 21.40 9.91
N MET A 268 12.51 20.62 9.96
CA MET A 268 12.17 19.65 8.91
C MET A 268 12.01 20.31 7.53
N ARG A 269 11.40 21.50 7.47
CA ARG A 269 11.27 22.28 6.22
C ARG A 269 12.61 22.72 5.65
N HIS A 270 13.60 22.95 6.52
CA HIS A 270 14.94 23.35 6.09
C HIS A 270 15.75 22.15 5.59
N ASP A 271 15.68 21.03 6.31
CA ASP A 271 16.56 19.87 6.08
C ASP A 271 16.01 18.88 5.04
N VAL A 272 14.68 18.83 4.84
CA VAL A 272 14.05 17.95 3.83
C VAL A 272 13.66 18.76 2.59
N PRO A 273 14.22 18.48 1.39
CA PRO A 273 14.00 19.28 0.19
C PRO A 273 12.53 19.50 -0.19
N GLN A 274 11.70 18.48 0.00
CA GLN A 274 10.26 18.51 -0.29
C GLN A 274 9.48 18.11 0.95
N PHE A 275 9.49 18.97 1.97
CA PHE A 275 8.66 18.81 3.15
C PHE A 275 7.27 19.42 2.95
N SER A 276 6.24 18.72 3.42
CA SER A 276 4.88 19.26 3.52
C SER A 276 4.16 18.78 4.78
N LEU A 277 3.35 19.66 5.35
CA LEU A 277 2.43 19.33 6.43
C LEU A 277 1.08 18.99 5.81
N SER A 278 0.54 17.80 6.10
CA SER A 278 -0.78 17.40 5.61
C SER A 278 -1.87 17.85 6.60
N GLY A 279 -2.69 18.81 6.17
CA GLY A 279 -3.80 19.35 6.97
C GLY A 279 -5.02 18.42 7.08
N GLU A 280 -5.12 17.40 6.21
CA GLU A 280 -6.23 16.45 6.20
C GLU A 280 -5.78 15.06 6.69
N PRO A 281 -6.05 14.71 7.96
CA PRO A 281 -5.58 13.46 8.54
C PRO A 281 -6.31 12.21 8.01
N LYS A 282 -7.37 12.32 7.19
CA LYS A 282 -8.27 11.17 6.96
C LYS A 282 -8.05 10.39 5.67
N ARG A 283 -7.15 10.80 4.76
CA ARG A 283 -7.10 10.22 3.42
C ARG A 283 -5.68 10.08 2.89
N THR A 284 -5.32 8.88 2.45
CA THR A 284 -4.18 8.69 1.55
C THR A 284 -4.54 9.27 0.17
N PRO A 285 -3.64 10.03 -0.46
CA PRO A 285 -3.91 10.67 -1.76
C PRO A 285 -4.37 9.68 -2.84
N GLU A 286 -3.88 8.44 -2.78
CA GLU A 286 -4.18 7.41 -3.77
C GLU A 286 -5.58 6.81 -3.62
N ALA A 287 -6.20 6.94 -2.43
CA ALA A 287 -7.40 6.22 -2.07
C ALA A 287 -8.71 6.87 -2.53
N ARG A 288 -8.75 8.14 -2.98
CA ARG A 288 -9.96 8.76 -3.58
C ARG A 288 -9.80 10.17 -4.15
N ASP A 289 -10.42 10.38 -5.31
CA ASP A 289 -11.48 11.38 -5.47
C ASP A 289 -12.79 10.73 -4.99
N ASP A 290 -13.55 11.36 -4.09
CA ASP A 290 -14.85 10.83 -3.70
C ASP A 290 -15.77 10.70 -4.93
N TRP A 291 -16.42 9.55 -5.00
CA TRP A 291 -17.49 9.25 -5.95
C TRP A 291 -18.57 10.34 -5.92
N GLN A 292 -18.78 11.04 -7.03
CA GLN A 292 -20.08 11.59 -7.36
C GLN A 292 -20.62 10.76 -8.51
N LEU A 293 -21.64 9.93 -8.22
CA LEU A 293 -22.40 9.27 -9.27
C LEU A 293 -22.93 10.40 -10.18
N TRP A 294 -22.55 10.39 -11.45
CA TRP A 294 -23.12 11.26 -12.45
C TRP A 294 -24.65 11.11 -12.40
N ASN A 295 -25.35 12.17 -11.97
CA ASN A 295 -26.75 12.33 -12.32
C ASN A 295 -26.79 12.43 -13.85
N ILE A 296 -27.29 11.38 -14.51
CA ILE A 296 -27.68 11.42 -15.92
C ILE A 296 -29.05 12.07 -16.01
#